data_AF-A0A9P3MSX9-F1
#
_entry.id   AF-A0A9P3MSX9-F1
#
_cell.length_a   1.000
_cell.length_b   1.000
_cell.length_c   1.000
_cell.angle_alpha   90.00
_cell.angle_beta   90.00
_cell.angle_gamma   90.00
#
_symmetry.space_group_name_H-M   'P 1'
#
loop_
_entity.id
_entity.type
_entity.pdbx_description
1 polymer ?
#
loop_
_entity_poly.entity_id
_entity_poly.type
_entity_poly.pdbx_seq_one_letter_code
_entity_poly.pdbx_strand_id
1 'polypeptide(L)'
;MRELDDQLSRRPLDLDPAGYFIIYVDREGQCLVAQHYGNLIDDKGRACDPATGKVIPCDGSYKPTPLRVYRGRTAKEVSVLILEQYFGSGGESKRAAATASVTTAEGVSASLLSQMPPVTMLNHANYLGRELQRAEAALLNGAEYIQD
;
A
#
# COMPACT_ATOMS: atom_id res chain seq x y z
N MET A 1 24.46 -0.58 -9.46
CA MET A 1 23.01 -0.87 -9.57
C MET A 1 22.22 -0.27 -8.41
N ARG A 2 22.48 -0.65 -7.16
CA ARG A 2 21.79 -0.07 -5.99
C ARG A 2 21.94 1.46 -5.88
N GLU A 3 23.15 1.99 -6.04
CA GLU A 3 23.38 3.45 -6.01
C GLU A 3 22.60 4.22 -7.08
N LEU A 4 22.45 3.65 -8.28
CA LEU A 4 21.67 4.28 -9.36
C LEU A 4 20.18 4.28 -9.00
N ASP A 5 19.67 3.16 -8.49
CA ASP A 5 18.30 3.04 -8.00
C ASP A 5 18.01 4.02 -6.86
N ASP A 6 18.91 4.15 -5.88
CA ASP A 6 18.80 5.10 -4.78
C ASP A 6 18.81 6.56 -5.28
N GLN A 7 19.65 6.89 -6.27
CA GLN A 7 19.67 8.23 -6.87
C GLN A 7 18.35 8.55 -7.59
N LEU A 8 17.82 7.61 -8.38
CA LEU A 8 16.55 7.80 -9.10
C LEU A 8 15.35 7.89 -8.13
N SER A 9 15.48 7.31 -6.93
CA SER A 9 14.42 7.29 -5.92
C SER A 9 14.35 8.56 -5.05
N ARG A 10 15.41 9.39 -5.04
CA ARG A 10 15.42 10.70 -4.35
C ARG A 10 14.60 11.78 -5.05
N ARG A 11 13.99 11.48 -6.20
CA ARG A 11 13.16 12.43 -6.92
C ARG A 11 11.91 12.79 -6.09
N PRO A 12 11.41 14.03 -6.17
CA PRO A 12 10.14 14.37 -5.55
C PRO A 12 9.01 13.48 -6.09
N LEU A 13 8.17 12.95 -5.19
CA LEU A 13 6.88 12.35 -5.51
C LEU A 13 5.80 13.22 -4.87
N ASP A 14 4.87 13.71 -5.69
CA ASP A 14 3.62 14.31 -5.21
C ASP A 14 2.80 13.28 -4.42
N LEU A 15 1.74 13.68 -3.72
CA LEU A 15 0.86 12.72 -3.05
C LEU A 15 -0.13 12.11 -4.06
N ASP A 16 -0.25 10.78 -4.08
CA ASP A 16 -1.31 10.10 -4.82
C ASP A 16 -2.68 10.38 -4.16
N PRO A 17 -3.69 10.86 -4.92
CA PRO A 17 -5.05 11.05 -4.42
C PRO A 17 -5.68 9.79 -3.82
N ALA A 18 -5.29 8.59 -4.27
CA ALA A 18 -5.77 7.34 -3.72
C ALA A 18 -5.34 7.13 -2.27
N GLY A 19 -4.17 7.64 -1.90
CA GLY A 19 -3.57 7.34 -0.62
C GLY A 19 -2.07 7.05 -0.67
N TYR A 20 -1.57 6.44 0.39
CA TYR A 20 -0.19 6.00 0.53
C TYR A 20 -0.12 4.59 1.09
N PHE A 21 1.05 3.97 0.97
CA PHE A 21 1.32 2.63 1.46
C PHE A 21 2.40 2.65 2.54
N ILE A 22 2.16 1.89 3.60
CA ILE A 22 3.20 1.45 4.53
C ILE A 22 3.48 -0.02 4.24
N ILE A 23 4.73 -0.35 3.98
CA ILE A 23 5.18 -1.71 3.65
C ILE A 23 6.06 -2.21 4.78
N TYR A 24 5.92 -3.49 5.12
CA TYR A 24 6.84 -4.16 6.04
C TYR A 24 6.92 -5.66 5.74
N VAL A 25 7.95 -6.29 6.30
CA VAL A 25 8.20 -7.73 6.18
C VAL A 25 7.71 -8.43 7.44
N ASP A 26 6.74 -9.33 7.27
CA ASP A 26 6.28 -10.25 8.31
C ASP A 26 7.11 -11.53 8.24
N ARG A 27 8.15 -11.60 9.09
CA ARG A 27 9.08 -12.74 9.10
C ARG A 27 8.47 -14.00 9.68
N GLU A 28 7.55 -13.88 10.64
CA GLU A 28 6.87 -15.04 11.22
C GLU A 28 5.93 -15.66 10.18
N GLY A 29 5.15 -14.82 9.49
CA GLY A 29 4.26 -15.23 8.40
C GLY A 29 4.95 -15.49 7.05
N GLN A 30 6.27 -15.26 6.94
CA GLN A 30 7.05 -15.37 5.70
C GLN A 30 6.42 -14.63 4.51
N CYS A 31 5.97 -13.40 4.74
CA CYS A 31 5.28 -12.61 3.73
C CYS A 31 5.59 -11.12 3.80
N LEU A 32 5.29 -10.43 2.71
CA LEU A 32 5.25 -8.98 2.61
C LEU A 32 3.85 -8.51 3.01
N VAL A 33 3.78 -7.37 3.71
CA VAL A 33 2.53 -6.72 4.06
C VAL A 33 2.57 -5.29 3.54
N ALA A 34 1.56 -4.91 2.74
CA ALA A 34 1.36 -3.54 2.29
C ALA A 34 0.01 -3.03 2.80
N GLN A 35 0.06 -1.98 3.61
CA GLN A 35 -1.10 -1.33 4.21
C GLN A 35 -1.40 -0.03 3.49
N HIS A 36 -2.60 0.11 2.94
CA HIS A 36 -3.04 1.29 2.22
C HIS A 36 -3.86 2.23 3.11
N TYR A 37 -3.53 3.51 3.07
CA TYR A 37 -4.16 4.57 3.87
C TYR A 37 -4.60 5.73 2.99
N GLY A 38 -5.75 6.34 3.30
CA GLY A 38 -6.23 7.50 2.54
C GLY A 38 -5.49 8.79 2.90
N ASN A 39 -5.37 9.68 1.92
CA ASN A 39 -4.78 11.02 2.03
C ASN A 39 -5.85 12.11 2.17
N LEU A 40 -6.82 11.94 3.09
CA LEU A 40 -7.86 12.96 3.25
C LEU A 40 -7.23 14.24 3.82
N ILE A 41 -7.31 15.33 3.08
CA ILE A 41 -6.85 16.66 3.51
C ILE A 41 -8.06 17.59 3.47
N ASP A 42 -8.28 18.37 4.53
CA ASP A 42 -9.37 19.36 4.56
C ASP A 42 -9.04 20.64 3.77
N ASP A 43 -10.04 21.53 3.62
CA ASP A 43 -9.90 22.82 2.92
C ASP A 43 -8.85 23.76 3.56
N LYS A 44 -8.37 23.42 4.76
CA LYS A 44 -7.32 24.16 5.48
C LYS A 44 -5.95 23.50 5.35
N GLY A 45 -5.81 22.47 4.51
CA GLY A 45 -4.56 21.77 4.27
C GLY A 45 -4.17 20.81 5.39
N ARG A 46 -5.09 20.40 6.27
CA ARG A 46 -4.80 19.53 7.41
C ARG A 46 -5.15 18.07 7.10
N ALA A 47 -4.25 17.16 7.45
CA ALA A 47 -4.49 15.72 7.33
C ALA A 47 -5.66 15.30 8.23
N CYS A 48 -6.58 14.54 7.66
CA CYS A 48 -7.79 14.04 8.29
C CYS A 48 -7.84 12.51 8.21
N ASP A 49 -8.42 11.90 9.22
CA ASP A 49 -8.76 10.48 9.22
C ASP A 49 -9.79 10.19 8.11
N PRO A 50 -9.49 9.31 7.13
CA PRO A 50 -10.41 9.01 6.04
C PRO A 50 -11.72 8.33 6.47
N ALA A 51 -11.74 7.66 7.62
CA ALA A 51 -12.93 6.98 8.16
C ALA A 51 -13.81 7.93 8.98
N THR A 52 -13.21 8.88 9.72
CA THR A 52 -13.97 9.77 10.62
C THR A 52 -14.07 11.23 10.15
N GLY A 53 -13.27 11.64 9.16
CA GLY A 53 -13.16 13.02 8.68
C GLY A 53 -12.52 13.99 9.67
N LYS A 54 -12.02 13.51 10.81
CA LYS A 54 -11.44 14.36 11.86
C LYS A 54 -9.97 14.66 11.57
N VAL A 55 -9.54 15.86 11.94
CA VAL A 55 -8.13 16.26 11.85
C VAL A 55 -7.24 15.35 12.70
N ILE A 56 -6.15 14.88 12.11
CA ILE A 56 -5.16 14.04 12.77
C ILE A 56 -4.34 14.90 13.76
N PRO A 57 -4.30 14.55 15.06
CA PRO A 57 -3.50 15.28 16.05
C PRO A 57 -1.99 15.05 15.85
N CYS A 58 -1.19 16.10 16.09
CA CYS A 58 0.27 16.08 15.97
C CYS A 58 0.99 15.58 17.25
N ASP A 59 0.35 14.74 18.05
CA ASP A 59 0.87 14.25 19.35
C ASP A 59 1.27 12.75 19.32
N GLY A 60 1.17 12.10 18.15
CA GLY A 60 1.48 10.69 17.98
C GLY A 60 0.44 9.73 18.58
N SER A 61 -0.67 10.23 19.12
CA SER A 61 -1.76 9.41 19.66
C SER A 61 -2.59 8.72 18.57
N TYR A 62 -2.56 9.28 17.36
CA TYR A 62 -3.35 8.79 16.24
C TYR A 62 -2.75 7.53 15.64
N LYS A 63 -3.54 6.46 15.65
CA LYS A 63 -3.24 5.20 15.00
C LYS A 63 -4.20 5.02 13.81
N PRO A 64 -3.77 5.32 12.58
CA PRO A 64 -4.64 5.16 11.43
C PRO A 64 -4.97 3.68 11.23
N THR A 65 -6.24 3.41 10.90
CA THR A 65 -6.66 2.10 10.42
C THR A 65 -6.44 2.03 8.90
N PRO A 66 -5.73 1.02 8.38
CA PRO A 66 -5.55 0.89 6.94
C PRO A 66 -6.88 0.59 6.25
N LEU A 67 -7.16 1.29 5.15
CA LEU A 67 -8.33 1.03 4.31
C LEU A 67 -8.28 -0.37 3.70
N ARG A 68 -7.07 -0.82 3.34
CA ARG A 68 -6.80 -2.14 2.79
C ARG A 68 -5.46 -2.66 3.31
N VAL A 69 -5.39 -3.96 3.57
CA VAL A 69 -4.16 -4.68 3.91
C VAL A 69 -3.96 -5.76 2.88
N TYR A 70 -2.81 -5.75 2.20
CA TYR A 70 -2.42 -6.73 1.20
C TYR A 70 -1.30 -7.60 1.77
N ARG A 71 -1.42 -8.92 1.62
CA ARG A 71 -0.39 -9.88 2.03
C ARG A 71 -0.02 -10.78 0.86
N GLY A 72 1.28 -11.02 0.66
CA GLY A 72 1.79 -11.91 -0.37
C GLY A 72 3.23 -12.30 -0.09
N ARG A 73 3.67 -13.45 -0.60
CA ARG A 73 5.03 -13.98 -0.39
C ARG A 73 6.06 -13.37 -1.33
N THR A 74 5.61 -12.76 -2.43
CA THR A 74 6.46 -12.15 -3.45
C THR A 74 6.01 -10.73 -3.77
N ALA A 75 6.92 -9.91 -4.31
CA ALA A 75 6.57 -8.58 -4.78
C ALA A 75 5.49 -8.64 -5.89
N LYS A 76 5.57 -9.66 -6.76
CA LYS A 76 4.59 -9.87 -7.84
C LYS A 76 3.22 -10.25 -7.30
N GLU A 77 3.12 -11.14 -6.30
CA GLU A 77 1.84 -11.48 -5.67
C GLU A 77 1.15 -10.21 -5.13
N VAL A 78 1.87 -9.39 -4.34
CA VAL A 78 1.30 -8.15 -3.79
C VAL A 78 0.95 -7.14 -4.89
N SER A 79 1.80 -6.99 -5.91
CA SER A 79 1.53 -6.09 -7.04
C SER A 79 0.27 -6.47 -7.82
N VAL A 80 0.04 -7.77 -8.05
CA VAL A 80 -1.18 -8.27 -8.71
C VAL A 80 -2.42 -7.96 -7.86
N LEU A 81 -2.36 -8.16 -6.54
CA LEU A 81 -3.47 -7.82 -5.65
C LEU A 81 -3.82 -6.33 -5.71
N ILE A 82 -2.81 -5.45 -5.74
CA ILE A 82 -3.01 -4.00 -5.71
C ILE A 82 -3.48 -3.48 -7.08
N LEU A 83 -2.80 -3.87 -8.16
CA LEU A 83 -2.97 -3.23 -9.47
C LEU A 83 -3.96 -3.94 -10.40
N GLU A 84 -4.13 -5.26 -10.25
CA GLU A 84 -4.91 -6.07 -11.20
C GLU A 84 -6.23 -6.57 -10.59
N GLN A 85 -6.27 -6.83 -9.28
CA GLN A 85 -7.48 -7.29 -8.59
C GLN A 85 -8.36 -6.16 -8.06
N TYR A 86 -7.95 -4.93 -8.28
CA TYR A 86 -8.80 -3.76 -8.12
C TYR A 86 -9.64 -3.55 -9.39
N PHE A 87 -10.69 -4.33 -9.62
CA PHE A 87 -11.75 -3.94 -10.56
C PHE A 87 -13.06 -4.62 -10.18
N GLY A 88 -14.10 -3.81 -9.95
CA GLY A 88 -15.49 -4.22 -9.70
C GLY A 88 -16.19 -4.83 -10.93
N SER A 89 -15.54 -5.73 -11.66
CA SER A 89 -16.17 -6.48 -12.75
C SER A 89 -15.56 -7.87 -12.83
N GLY A 90 -16.41 -8.90 -12.82
CA GLY A 90 -16.08 -10.32 -12.77
C GLY A 90 -15.23 -10.85 -13.92
N GLY A 91 -13.96 -10.43 -13.98
CA GLY A 91 -12.92 -11.03 -14.80
C GLY A 91 -12.16 -12.09 -13.99
N GLU A 92 -12.07 -13.29 -14.56
CA GLU A 92 -11.53 -14.51 -13.95
C GLU A 92 -10.02 -14.43 -13.62
N SER A 93 -9.60 -13.66 -12.62
CA SER A 93 -8.24 -13.75 -12.08
C SER A 93 -8.19 -14.69 -10.86
N LYS A 94 -8.72 -15.91 -11.04
CA LYS A 94 -8.80 -16.95 -9.98
C LYS A 94 -7.50 -17.70 -9.70
N ARG A 95 -6.35 -17.30 -10.26
CA ARG A 95 -5.15 -18.16 -10.24
C ARG A 95 -3.94 -17.68 -9.41
N ALA A 96 -3.95 -16.48 -8.82
CA ALA A 96 -2.77 -15.99 -8.07
C ALA A 96 -2.89 -15.99 -6.52
N ALA A 97 -4.07 -16.26 -5.95
CA ALA A 97 -4.36 -15.91 -4.54
C ALA A 97 -4.68 -17.10 -3.62
N ALA A 98 -4.01 -18.25 -3.75
CA ALA A 98 -4.23 -19.34 -2.78
C ALA A 98 -3.63 -19.03 -1.39
N THR A 99 -2.69 -18.10 -1.29
CA THR A 99 -2.03 -17.70 -0.02
C THR A 99 -2.08 -16.18 0.21
N ALA A 100 -2.30 -15.39 -0.84
CA ALA A 100 -2.33 -13.94 -0.77
C ALA A 100 -3.73 -13.47 -0.33
N SER A 101 -3.81 -12.53 0.61
CA SER A 101 -5.08 -12.08 1.20
C SER A 101 -5.20 -10.56 1.20
N VAL A 102 -6.44 -10.09 1.10
CA VAL A 102 -6.80 -8.67 1.22
C VAL A 102 -7.83 -8.51 2.33
N THR A 103 -7.58 -7.59 3.26
CA THR A 103 -8.55 -7.24 4.32
C THR A 103 -8.87 -5.75 4.26
N THR A 104 -10.14 -5.38 4.45
CA THR A 104 -10.61 -3.98 4.46
C THR A 104 -10.93 -3.51 5.87
N ALA A 105 -10.80 -2.21 6.15
CA ALA A 105 -11.19 -1.62 7.43
C ALA A 105 -12.67 -1.88 7.78
N GLU A 106 -12.95 -2.09 9.06
CA GLU A 106 -14.33 -2.12 9.57
C GLU A 106 -14.99 -0.73 9.44
N GLY A 107 -16.23 -0.68 8.96
CA GLY A 107 -17.02 0.55 8.85
C GLY A 107 -16.88 1.32 7.52
N VAL A 108 -15.97 0.94 6.63
CA VAL A 108 -15.92 1.47 5.26
C VAL A 108 -16.67 0.53 4.32
N SER A 109 -17.65 1.04 3.58
CA SER A 109 -18.44 0.19 2.67
C SER A 109 -17.53 -0.51 1.65
N ALA A 110 -17.53 -1.85 1.65
CA ALA A 110 -16.80 -2.65 0.67
C ALA A 110 -17.13 -2.26 -0.78
N SER A 111 -18.37 -1.81 -1.04
CA SER A 111 -18.81 -1.34 -2.35
C SER A 111 -18.20 0.00 -2.77
N LEU A 112 -17.87 0.87 -1.81
CA LEU A 112 -17.18 2.15 -2.07
C LEU A 112 -15.70 1.89 -2.34
N LEU A 113 -15.08 1.02 -1.53
CA LEU A 113 -13.68 0.62 -1.75
C LEU A 113 -13.51 -0.16 -3.05
N SER A 114 -14.49 -0.92 -3.53
CA SER A 114 -14.37 -1.58 -4.85
C SER A 114 -14.41 -0.59 -6.03
N GLN A 115 -14.75 0.68 -5.79
CA GLN A 115 -14.87 1.75 -6.80
C GLN A 115 -13.75 2.81 -6.72
N MET A 116 -12.88 2.76 -5.70
CA MET A 116 -11.71 3.64 -5.59
C MET A 116 -10.38 2.91 -5.81
N PRO A 117 -9.59 3.22 -6.87
CA PRO A 117 -8.31 2.56 -7.09
C PRO A 117 -7.35 2.77 -5.93
N PRO A 118 -6.56 1.74 -5.56
CA PRO A 118 -5.58 1.87 -4.48
C PRO A 118 -4.34 2.67 -4.90
N VAL A 119 -4.15 2.91 -6.20
CA VAL A 119 -3.11 3.77 -6.78
C VAL A 119 -3.70 4.44 -8.01
N THR A 120 -3.56 5.76 -8.17
CA THR A 120 -4.03 6.49 -9.37
C THR A 120 -2.90 7.01 -10.24
N MET A 121 -1.70 7.17 -9.69
CA MET A 121 -0.56 7.74 -10.41
C MET A 121 0.49 6.67 -10.77
N LEU A 122 0.91 6.63 -12.03
CA LEU A 122 1.89 5.63 -12.51
C LEU A 122 3.28 5.77 -11.85
N ASN A 123 3.68 6.99 -11.48
CA ASN A 123 4.92 7.20 -10.73
C ASN A 123 4.87 6.56 -9.33
N HIS A 124 3.70 6.51 -8.69
CA HIS A 124 3.47 5.82 -7.42
C HIS A 124 3.40 4.31 -7.60
N ALA A 125 2.73 3.83 -8.66
CA ALA A 125 2.75 2.40 -8.99
C ALA A 125 4.19 1.90 -9.21
N ASN A 126 5.04 2.70 -9.88
CA ASN A 126 6.46 2.40 -10.06
C ASN A 126 7.23 2.39 -8.74
N TYR A 127 7.01 3.40 -7.86
CA TYR A 127 7.63 3.45 -6.53
C TYR A 127 7.22 2.25 -5.66
N LEU A 128 5.92 1.96 -5.62
CA LEU A 128 5.36 0.80 -4.92
C LEU A 128 6.00 -0.51 -5.38
N GLY A 129 6.13 -0.70 -6.71
CA GLY A 129 6.79 -1.89 -7.25
C GLY A 129 8.24 -2.05 -6.78
N ARG A 130 9.00 -0.95 -6.77
CA ARG A 130 10.38 -0.93 -6.23
C ARG A 130 10.41 -1.31 -4.74
N GLU A 131 9.55 -0.71 -3.93
CA GLU A 131 9.52 -0.98 -2.49
C GLU A 131 9.16 -2.43 -2.19
N LEU A 132 8.20 -3.00 -2.93
CA LEU A 132 7.85 -4.42 -2.81
C LEU A 132 9.03 -5.33 -3.19
N GLN A 133 9.80 -4.99 -4.24
CA GLN A 133 10.99 -5.74 -4.62
C GLN A 133 12.09 -5.67 -3.56
N ARG A 134 12.29 -4.51 -2.93
CA ARG A 134 13.23 -4.34 -1.81
C ARG A 134 12.80 -5.14 -0.59
N ALA A 135 11.51 -5.12 -0.25
CA ALA A 135 10.95 -5.88 0.85
C ALA A 135 11.07 -7.39 0.61
N GLU A 136 10.80 -7.86 -0.61
CA GLU A 136 11.03 -9.26 -1.03
C GLU A 136 12.50 -9.66 -0.89
N ALA A 137 13.43 -8.85 -1.40
CA ALA A 137 14.86 -9.12 -1.26
C ALA A 137 15.30 -9.17 0.21
N ALA A 138 14.76 -8.32 1.07
CA ALA A 138 15.03 -8.33 2.50
C ALA A 138 14.45 -9.56 3.22
N LEU A 139 13.26 -10.02 2.82
CA LEU A 139 12.66 -11.26 3.31
C LEU A 139 13.54 -12.47 2.92
N LEU A 140 13.94 -12.58 1.65
CA LEU A 140 14.75 -13.70 1.14
C LEU A 140 16.15 -13.77 1.75
N ASN A 141 16.79 -12.62 1.96
CA ASN A 141 18.18 -12.56 2.43
C ASN A 141 18.31 -12.39 3.95
N GLY A 142 17.20 -12.31 4.69
CA GLY A 142 17.24 -12.03 6.13
C GLY A 142 17.68 -10.61 6.50
N ALA A 143 17.85 -9.71 5.53
CA ALA A 143 18.30 -8.34 5.74
C ALA A 143 17.18 -7.44 6.27
N GLU A 144 17.53 -6.37 6.96
CA GLU A 144 16.55 -5.36 7.40
C GLU A 144 15.92 -4.64 6.21
N TYR A 145 14.59 -4.47 6.25
CA TYR A 145 13.86 -3.64 5.29
C TYR A 145 13.45 -2.34 5.99
N ILE A 146 13.85 -1.22 5.39
CA ILE A 146 13.39 0.11 5.74
C ILE A 146 12.84 0.72 4.46
N GLN A 147 11.57 1.09 4.51
CA GLN A 147 10.91 1.87 3.46
C GLN A 147 11.55 3.26 3.40
N ASP A 148 11.80 3.75 2.19
CA ASP A 148 12.41 5.08 1.98
C ASP A 148 11.51 6.24 2.43
#